data_AF-A0A848YNH4-F1
#
_entry.id   AF-A0A848YNH4-F1
#
_cell.length_a   1.000
_cell.length_b   1.000
_cell.length_c   1.000
_cell.angle_alpha   90.00
_cell.angle_beta   90.00
_cell.angle_gamma   90.00
#
_symmetry.space_group_name_H-M   'P 1'
#
loop_
_entity.id
_entity.type
_entity.pdbx_description
1 polymer ?
#
loop_
_entity_poly.entity_id
_entity_poly.type
_entity_poly.pdbx_seq_one_letter_code
_entity_poly.pdbx_strand_id
1 'polypeptide(L)'
;YKDDDEADRTIIDAVGEVAKTRGVSRASVALAWHFTKPAVAAPIIGASKEHHIDAAIAALDIDLSADELAALEAPYRPKSPTGMGMALPPMNQVSVKAG
;
A
#
# COMPACT_ATOMS: atom_id res chain seq x y z
N TYR A 1 -13.77 3.95 -12.77
CA TYR A 1 -12.52 4.66 -13.14
C TYR A 1 -12.47 6.05 -12.53
N LYS A 2 -13.27 7.05 -12.97
CA LYS A 2 -13.18 8.41 -12.38
C LYS A 2 -13.48 8.48 -10.87
N ASP A 3 -14.48 7.74 -10.39
CA ASP A 3 -14.82 7.72 -8.95
C ASP A 3 -13.75 7.00 -8.10
N ASP A 4 -13.02 6.06 -8.71
CA ASP A 4 -11.92 5.34 -8.07
C ASP A 4 -10.73 6.29 -7.82
N ASP A 5 -10.52 7.23 -8.74
CA ASP A 5 -9.41 8.19 -8.70
C ASP A 5 -9.58 9.22 -7.55
N GLU A 6 -10.81 9.68 -7.27
CA GLU A 6 -11.07 10.63 -6.18
C GLU A 6 -10.89 9.99 -4.79
N ALA A 7 -11.37 8.76 -4.61
CA ALA A 7 -11.16 8.01 -3.37
C ALA A 7 -9.66 7.75 -3.13
N ASP A 8 -8.94 7.34 -4.18
CA ASP A 8 -7.49 7.11 -4.10
C ASP A 8 -6.75 8.41 -3.77
N ARG A 9 -7.15 9.55 -4.34
CA ARG A 9 -6.58 10.86 -4.00
C ARG A 9 -6.78 11.21 -2.53
N THR A 10 -7.97 10.98 -1.99
CA THR A 10 -8.27 11.31 -0.59
C THR A 10 -7.45 10.44 0.36
N ILE A 11 -7.30 9.14 0.06
CA ILE A 11 -6.43 8.22 0.81
C ILE A 11 -4.98 8.70 0.75
N ILE A 12 -4.50 9.02 -0.46
CA ILE A 12 -3.15 9.54 -0.68
C ILE A 12 -2.94 10.77 0.20
N ASP A 13 -3.83 11.75 0.16
CA ASP A 13 -3.72 13.01 0.91
C ASP A 13 -3.72 12.77 2.43
N ALA A 14 -4.58 11.89 2.96
CA ALA A 14 -4.57 11.50 4.38
C ALA A 14 -3.21 10.92 4.82
N VAL A 15 -2.65 9.97 4.04
CA VAL A 15 -1.29 9.43 4.28
C VAL A 15 -0.24 10.54 4.22
N GLY A 16 -0.41 11.49 3.30
CA GLY A 16 0.47 12.64 3.12
C GLY A 16 0.52 13.55 4.34
N GLU A 17 -0.63 13.89 4.92
CA GLU A 17 -0.71 14.77 6.09
C GLU A 17 -0.12 14.12 7.34
N VAL A 18 -0.38 12.82 7.57
CA VAL A 18 0.25 12.08 8.68
C VAL A 18 1.77 12.02 8.50
N ALA A 19 2.24 11.68 7.29
CA ALA A 19 3.67 11.61 6.98
C ALA A 19 4.37 12.96 7.18
N LYS A 20 3.74 14.05 6.73
CA LYS A 20 4.25 15.41 6.91
C LYS A 20 4.32 15.81 8.38
N THR A 21 3.28 15.49 9.16
CA THR A 21 3.23 15.79 10.60
C THR A 21 4.34 15.07 11.37
N ARG A 22 4.63 13.83 10.98
CA ARG A 22 5.66 12.99 11.61
C ARG A 22 7.07 13.17 11.05
N GLY A 23 7.23 13.88 9.92
CA GLY A 23 8.53 14.04 9.25
C GLY A 23 9.08 12.73 8.65
N VAL A 24 8.21 11.80 8.25
CA VAL A 24 8.58 10.50 7.70
C VAL A 24 8.07 10.32 6.27
N SER A 25 8.47 9.24 5.60
CA SER A 25 7.97 8.94 4.25
C SER A 25 6.53 8.45 4.26
N ARG A 26 5.77 8.73 3.19
CA ARG A 26 4.42 8.17 2.98
C ARG A 26 4.43 6.64 2.96
N ALA A 27 5.48 6.04 2.41
CA ALA A 27 5.65 4.59 2.38
C ALA A 27 5.79 4.02 3.81
N SER A 28 6.52 4.71 4.69
CA SER A 28 6.66 4.30 6.09
C SER A 28 5.32 4.36 6.83
N VAL A 29 4.52 5.41 6.64
CA VAL A 29 3.17 5.51 7.23
C VAL A 29 2.25 4.41 6.71
N ALA A 30 2.24 4.15 5.40
CA ALA A 30 1.41 3.12 4.81
C ALA A 30 1.77 1.71 5.32
N LEU A 31 3.07 1.41 5.45
CA LEU A 31 3.54 0.15 6.01
C LEU A 31 3.24 0.03 7.51
N ALA A 32 3.43 1.10 8.29
CA ALA A 32 3.06 1.13 9.70
C ALA A 32 1.57 0.81 9.90
N TRP A 33 0.68 1.42 9.10
CA TRP A 33 -0.74 1.08 9.09
C TRP A 33 -1.01 -0.39 8.75
N HIS A 34 -0.26 -0.94 7.80
CA HIS A 34 -0.40 -2.34 7.40
C HIS A 34 -0.03 -3.29 8.55
N PHE A 35 1.02 -2.97 9.32
CA PHE A 35 1.44 -3.74 10.49
C PHE A 35 0.45 -3.71 11.66
N THR A 36 -0.48 -2.74 11.71
CA THR A 36 -1.52 -2.71 12.75
C THR A 36 -2.65 -3.71 12.50
N LYS A 37 -2.66 -4.41 11.36
CA LYS A 37 -3.76 -5.31 10.99
C LYS A 37 -3.53 -6.71 11.56
N PRO A 38 -4.47 -7.26 12.36
CA PRO A 38 -4.25 -8.55 13.02
C PRO A 38 -4.14 -9.72 12.03
N ALA A 39 -4.70 -9.57 10.83
CA ALA A 39 -4.59 -10.58 9.76
C ALA A 39 -3.25 -10.54 9.00
N VAL A 40 -2.40 -9.54 9.25
CA VAL A 40 -1.11 -9.38 8.58
C VAL A 40 -0.02 -9.95 9.47
N ALA A 41 0.54 -11.10 9.07
CA ALA A 41 1.72 -11.66 9.72
C ALA A 41 3.01 -10.97 9.25
N ALA A 42 3.21 -10.89 7.94
CA ALA A 42 4.30 -10.15 7.31
C ALA A 42 3.95 -9.84 5.83
N PRO A 43 4.01 -8.57 5.38
CA PRO A 43 3.85 -8.21 3.98
C PRO A 43 5.08 -8.60 3.14
N ILE A 44 4.85 -8.91 1.86
CA ILE A 44 5.92 -9.05 0.86
C ILE A 44 6.18 -7.66 0.26
N ILE A 45 7.41 -7.16 0.42
CA ILE A 45 7.79 -5.81 -0.03
C ILE A 45 8.72 -5.91 -1.25
N GLY A 46 8.31 -5.31 -2.37
CA GLY A 46 9.16 -5.16 -3.55
C GLY A 46 10.04 -3.92 -3.45
N ALA A 47 11.37 -4.10 -3.48
CA ALA A 47 12.32 -3.00 -3.41
C ALA A 47 13.28 -3.02 -4.60
N SER A 48 13.16 -2.03 -5.49
CA SER A 48 14.06 -1.83 -6.65
C SER A 48 15.09 -0.72 -6.41
N LYS A 49 14.99 -0.01 -5.29
CA LYS A 49 15.89 1.07 -4.86
C LYS A 49 16.12 0.96 -3.36
N GLU A 50 17.30 1.35 -2.90
CA GLU A 50 17.71 1.24 -1.49
C GLU A 50 16.74 1.93 -0.52
N HIS A 51 16.30 3.15 -0.84
CA HIS A 51 15.37 3.90 0.02
C HIS A 51 14.00 3.24 0.24
N HIS A 52 13.61 2.25 -0.58
CA HIS A 52 12.40 1.46 -0.29
C HIS A 52 12.60 0.58 0.95
N ILE A 53 13.81 0.05 1.13
CA ILE A 53 14.20 -0.73 2.32
C ILE A 53 14.25 0.20 3.54
N ASP A 54 14.87 1.37 3.42
CA ASP A 54 14.95 2.34 4.51
C ASP A 54 13.54 2.73 5.01
N ALA A 55 12.61 2.98 4.09
CA ALA A 55 11.22 3.30 4.45
C ALA A 55 10.51 2.14 5.16
N ALA A 56 10.78 0.90 4.76
CA ALA A 56 10.20 -0.29 5.38
C ALA A 56 10.76 -0.55 6.78
N ILE A 57 12.06 -0.32 6.99
CA ILE A 57 12.69 -0.39 8.32
C ILE A 57 12.10 0.69 9.21
N ALA A 58 12.07 1.94 8.76
CA ALA A 58 11.54 3.06 9.54
C ALA A 58 10.06 2.89 9.92
N ALA A 59 9.28 2.11 9.15
CA ALA A 59 7.89 1.83 9.47
C ALA A 59 7.71 0.99 10.74
N LEU A 60 8.71 0.18 11.12
CA LEU A 60 8.67 -0.67 12.31
C LEU A 60 8.73 0.14 13.62
N ASP A 61 9.25 1.36 13.55
CA ASP A 61 9.37 2.28 14.70
C ASP A 61 8.18 3.25 14.82
N ILE A 62 7.15 3.11 13.97
CA ILE A 62 6.00 4.01 13.94
C ILE A 62 4.80 3.35 14.61
N ASP A 63 4.52 3.79 15.85
CA ASP A 63 3.22 3.55 16.50
C ASP A 63 2.22 4.64 16.09
N LEU A 64 1.21 4.25 15.32
CA LEU A 64 0.10 5.14 14.92
C LEU A 64 -0.90 5.28 16.06
N SER A 65 -1.29 6.52 16.33
CA SER A 65 -2.35 6.82 17.29
C SER A 65 -3.73 6.40 16.76
N ALA A 66 -4.71 6.31 17.67
CA ALA A 66 -6.09 6.00 17.29
C ALA A 66 -6.67 7.03 16.29
N ASP A 67 -6.34 8.30 16.47
CA ASP A 67 -6.80 9.39 15.60
C ASP A 67 -6.18 9.28 14.19
N GLU A 68 -4.90 8.93 14.10
CA GLU A 68 -4.23 8.71 12.82
C GLU A 68 -4.76 7.47 12.11
N LEU A 69 -4.99 6.37 12.84
CA LEU A 69 -5.64 5.18 12.27
C LEU A 69 -7.03 5.52 11.71
N ALA A 70 -7.84 6.25 12.48
CA ALA A 70 -9.16 6.69 12.03
C ALA A 70 -9.05 7.59 10.80
N ALA A 71 -8.10 8.53 10.76
CA ALA A 71 -7.89 9.41 9.62
C ALA A 71 -7.45 8.66 8.35
N LEU A 72 -6.58 7.65 8.49
CA LEU A 72 -6.11 6.82 7.38
C LEU A 72 -7.22 5.91 6.81
N GLU A 73 -8.18 5.50 7.64
CA GLU A 73 -9.24 4.56 7.26
C GLU A 73 -10.52 5.24 6.79
N ALA A 74 -10.84 6.43 7.30
CA ALA A 74 -12.04 7.18 6.96
C ALA A 74 -12.31 7.34 5.44
N PRO A 75 -11.31 7.59 4.56
CA PRO A 75 -11.56 7.77 3.14
C PRO A 75 -11.74 6.46 2.36
N TYR A 76 -11.57 5.29 2.98
CA TYR A 76 -11.66 4.00 2.29
C TYR A 76 -13.07 3.74 1.77
N ARG A 77 -13.16 3.37 0.48
CA ARG A 77 -14.38 2.91 -0.17
C ARG A 77 -14.14 1.51 -0.76
N PRO A 78 -14.97 0.50 -0.44
CA PRO A 78 -14.85 -0.83 -1.04
C PRO A 78 -14.91 -0.76 -2.57
N LYS A 79 -13.97 -1.45 -3.23
CA LYS A 79 -13.93 -1.57 -4.70
C LYS A 79 -14.31 -2.98 -5.12
N SER A 80 -15.05 -3.10 -6.22
CA SER A 80 -15.33 -4.41 -6.82
C SER A 80 -14.03 -5.05 -7.31
N PRO A 81 -13.82 -6.37 -7.09
CA PRO A 81 -12.64 -7.05 -7.59
C PRO A 81 -12.50 -6.90 -9.10
N THR A 82 -11.32 -6.47 -9.56
CA THR A 82 -10.96 -6.41 -10.98
C THR A 82 -10.10 -7.62 -11.34
N GLY A 83 -10.16 -8.09 -12.59
CA GLY A 83 -9.34 -9.21 -13.07
C GLY A 83 -9.88 -10.62 -12.80
N MET A 84 -10.96 -10.77 -12.02
CA MET A 84 -11.74 -12.02 -11.96
C MET A 84 -12.44 -12.23 -13.31
N GLY A 85 -11.85 -13.03 -14.18
CA GLY A 85 -12.38 -13.33 -15.51
C GLY A 85 -11.34 -13.36 -16.64
N MET A 86 -10.07 -12.99 -16.39
CA MET A 86 -9.02 -13.29 -17.36
C MET A 86 -8.81 -14.80 -17.42
N ALA A 87 -8.94 -15.38 -18.62
CA ALA A 87 -8.53 -16.76 -18.86
C ALA A 87 -7.05 -16.90 -18.48
N LEU A 88 -6.73 -17.90 -17.65
CA LEU A 88 -5.33 -18.24 -17.38
C LEU A 88 -4.65 -18.53 -18.73
N PRO A 89 -3.43 -18.00 -18.95
CA PRO A 89 -2.68 -18.38 -20.13
C PRO A 89 -2.46 -19.90 -20.12
N PRO A 90 -2.46 -20.56 -21.29
CA PRO A 90 -2.27 -21.99 -21.36
C PRO A 90 -0.89 -22.36 -20.78
N MET A 91 -0.87 -23.18 -19.73
CA MET A 91 0.35 -23.54 -18.97
C MET A 91 1.32 -24.45 -19.74
N ASN A 92 1.01 -24.83 -20.98
CA ASN A 92 1.86 -25.67 -21.84
C ASN A 92 2.75 -24.85 -22.79
N GLN A 93 2.76 -23.52 -22.70
CA GLN A 93 3.56 -22.66 -23.56
C GLN A 93 4.52 -21.81 -22.73
N VAL A 94 5.81 -22.13 -22.80
CA VAL A 94 6.88 -21.29 -22.23
C VAL A 94 7.38 -20.35 -23.32
N SER A 95 7.12 -19.06 -23.16
CA SER A 95 7.69 -18.03 -24.04
C SER A 95 8.97 -17.47 -23.41
N VAL A 96 10.12 -17.82 -24.00
CA VAL A 96 11.39 -17.18 -23.68
C VAL A 96 11.50 -15.91 -24.54
N LYS A 97 11.64 -14.74 -23.92
CA LYS A 97 12.04 -13.54 -24.66
C LYS A 97 13.51 -13.69 -25.05
N ALA A 98 13.78 -13.84 -26.35
CA ALA A 98 15.14 -13.68 -26.87
C ALA A 98 15.57 -12.23 -26.65
N GLY A 99 16.76 -12.05 -26.06
CA GLY A 99 17.39 -10.75 -25.86
C GLY A 99 18.02 -10.19 -27.11
#